data_AF-A0A958Y7Z0-F1
#
_entry.id   AF-A0A958Y7Z0-F1
#
_cell.length_a   1.000
_cell.length_b   1.000
_cell.length_c   1.000
_cell.angle_alpha   90.00
_cell.angle_beta   90.00
_cell.angle_gamma   90.00
#
_symmetry.space_group_name_H-M   'P 1'
#
loop_
_entity.id
_entity.type
_entity.pdbx_description
1 polymer ?
#
loop_
_entity_poly.entity_id
_entity_poly.type
_entity_poly.pdbx_seq_one_letter_code
_entity_poly.pdbx_strand_id
1 'polypeptide(L)'
;GFRVHIKTQTDMESSVLKAYQLDSITHKNYYRNINAMVNVYKNGQQIFSQLIDKPFFYNQYSNHKELLAKMTLKVAQVNQLDDYHSDSNDDVQIEFHYSDSDEKLWDRFVLRIQENGVYNISNFVY
;
A
#
# COMPACT_ATOMS: atom_id res chain seq x y z
N GLY A 1 -6.82 -4.04 -23.27
CA GLY A 1 -5.80 -3.70 -22.26
C GLY A 1 -6.45 -3.27 -20.97
N PHE A 2 -5.69 -3.20 -19.88
CA PHE A 2 -6.16 -2.68 -18.60
C PHE A 2 -6.09 -1.16 -18.57
N ARG A 3 -6.98 -0.53 -17.81
CA ARG A 3 -6.89 0.88 -17.41
C ARG A 3 -6.91 0.94 -15.89
N VAL A 4 -5.91 1.56 -15.30
CA VAL A 4 -5.74 1.65 -13.84
C VAL A 4 -5.84 3.11 -13.42
N HIS A 5 -6.59 3.38 -12.37
CA HIS A 5 -6.67 4.68 -11.72
C HIS A 5 -6.36 4.52 -10.23
N ILE A 6 -5.28 5.16 -9.79
CA ILE A 6 -4.85 5.21 -8.40
C ILE A 6 -4.99 6.65 -7.92
N LYS A 7 -5.74 6.86 -6.84
CA LYS A 7 -5.87 8.16 -6.18
C LYS A 7 -5.49 8.02 -4.71
N THR A 8 -4.43 8.70 -4.29
CA THR A 8 -4.05 8.77 -2.89
C THR A 8 -4.76 9.92 -2.19
N GLN A 9 -5.08 9.72 -0.92
CA GLN A 9 -5.70 10.73 -0.07
C GLN A 9 -5.22 10.58 1.37
N THR A 10 -5.06 11.71 2.05
CA THR A 10 -4.71 11.73 3.46
C THR A 10 -5.89 11.30 4.32
N ASP A 11 -5.65 10.40 5.26
CA ASP A 11 -6.59 10.08 6.32
C ASP A 11 -6.46 11.12 7.45
N MET A 12 -7.54 11.83 7.72
CA MET A 12 -7.58 12.88 8.74
C MET A 12 -7.93 12.35 10.13
N GLU A 13 -8.43 11.11 10.22
CA GLU A 13 -8.88 10.49 11.46
C GLU A 13 -7.77 9.66 12.11
N SER A 14 -6.75 9.27 11.34
CA SER A 14 -5.67 8.41 11.84
C SER A 14 -4.26 8.96 11.56
N SER A 15 -3.37 8.78 12.54
CA SER A 15 -1.98 9.23 12.46
C SER A 15 -1.02 8.31 13.18
N VAL A 16 0.25 8.38 12.80
CA VAL A 16 1.37 7.74 13.46
C VAL A 16 2.09 8.76 14.33
N LEU A 17 2.16 8.50 15.63
CA LEU A 17 2.89 9.33 16.58
C LEU A 17 4.35 8.91 16.64
N LYS A 18 5.25 9.87 16.46
CA LYS A 18 6.65 9.76 16.85
C LYS A 18 6.95 10.72 17.98
N ALA A 19 7.41 10.17 19.10
CA ALA A 19 7.86 10.95 20.24
C ALA A 19 9.35 10.76 20.45
N TYR A 20 10.07 11.85 20.74
CA TYR A 20 11.47 11.83 21.12
C TYR A 20 11.74 12.92 22.15
N GLN A 21 12.80 12.74 22.94
CA GLN A 21 13.20 13.69 23.96
C GLN A 21 14.45 14.45 23.50
N LEU A 22 14.40 15.78 23.62
CA LEU A 22 15.52 16.66 23.40
C LEU A 22 15.65 17.55 24.64
N ASP A 23 16.77 17.43 25.34
CA ASP A 23 16.98 17.98 26.68
C ASP A 23 15.86 17.56 27.65
N SER A 24 15.15 18.55 28.23
CA SER A 24 14.01 18.34 29.11
C SER A 24 12.66 18.43 28.39
N ILE A 25 12.65 18.55 27.06
CA ILE A 25 11.44 18.74 26.25
C ILE A 25 11.10 17.45 25.49
N THR A 26 9.84 17.02 25.60
CA THR A 26 9.29 15.92 24.80
C THR A 26 8.66 16.47 23.51
N HIS A 27 9.26 16.15 22.38
CA HIS A 27 8.74 16.49 21.06
C HIS A 27 7.82 15.38 20.56
N LYS A 28 6.67 15.76 20.00
CA LYS A 28 5.67 14.83 19.44
C LYS A 28 5.32 15.25 18.01
N ASN A 29 5.62 14.38 17.05
CA ASN A 29 5.27 14.56 15.65
C ASN A 29 4.15 13.58 15.28
N TYR A 30 3.10 14.09 14.65
CA TYR A 30 1.97 13.30 14.16
C TYR A 30 2.01 13.26 12.64
N TYR A 31 2.23 12.08 12.08
CA TYR A 31 2.23 11.86 10.63
C TYR A 31 0.88 11.27 10.23
N ARG A 32 0.14 11.97 9.37
CA ARG A 32 -1.16 11.48 8.89
C ARG A 32 -0.97 10.23 8.04
N ASN A 33 -1.90 9.28 8.16
CA ASN A 33 -1.91 8.14 7.26
C ASN A 33 -2.33 8.58 5.84
N ILE A 34 -1.98 7.76 4.86
CA ILE A 34 -2.37 7.95 3.47
C ILE A 34 -3.00 6.64 3.01
N ASN A 35 -4.19 6.76 2.40
CA ASN A 35 -4.92 5.65 1.82
C ASN A 35 -4.95 5.83 0.29
N ALA A 36 -5.12 4.74 -0.45
CA ALA A 36 -5.17 4.77 -1.91
C ALA A 36 -6.47 4.15 -2.44
N MET A 37 -7.28 4.92 -3.17
CA MET A 37 -8.39 4.36 -3.94
C MET A 37 -7.84 3.79 -5.25
N VAL A 38 -8.06 2.51 -5.49
CA VAL A 38 -7.60 1.79 -6.67
C VAL A 38 -8.78 1.29 -7.47
N ASN A 39 -8.88 1.73 -8.73
CA ASN A 39 -9.86 1.26 -9.69
C ASN A 39 -9.17 0.64 -10.90
N VAL A 40 -9.55 -0.57 -11.27
CA VAL A 40 -9.04 -1.27 -12.45
C VAL A 40 -10.20 -1.60 -13.40
N TYR A 41 -9.98 -1.31 -14.67
CA TYR A 41 -10.92 -1.57 -15.75
C TYR A 41 -10.29 -2.47 -16.81
N LYS A 42 -11.09 -3.39 -17.37
CA LYS A 42 -10.77 -4.20 -18.54
C LYS A 42 -11.90 -4.05 -19.55
N ASN A 43 -11.56 -3.74 -20.81
CA ASN A 43 -12.52 -3.58 -21.90
C ASN A 43 -13.69 -2.61 -21.56
N GLY A 44 -13.39 -1.54 -20.82
CA GLY A 44 -14.38 -0.53 -20.40
C GLY A 44 -15.16 -0.88 -19.13
N GLN A 45 -15.14 -2.14 -18.68
CA GLN A 45 -15.82 -2.59 -17.46
C GLN A 45 -14.89 -2.50 -16.25
N GLN A 46 -15.41 -2.05 -15.10
CA GLN A 46 -14.69 -2.05 -13.84
C GLN A 46 -14.63 -3.48 -13.29
N ILE A 47 -13.43 -3.98 -13.05
CA ILE A 47 -13.18 -5.33 -12.52
C ILE A 47 -12.69 -5.30 -11.07
N PHE A 48 -12.17 -4.15 -10.60
CA PHE A 48 -11.72 -3.97 -9.22
C PHE A 48 -11.90 -2.50 -8.81
N SER A 49 -12.37 -2.29 -7.57
CA SER A 49 -12.51 -0.97 -6.95
C SER A 49 -12.45 -1.12 -5.44
N GLN A 50 -11.34 -0.73 -4.83
CA GLN A 50 -11.14 -0.82 -3.38
C GLN A 50 -10.38 0.38 -2.85
N LEU A 51 -10.75 0.77 -1.62
CA LEU A 51 -9.92 1.64 -0.79
C LEU A 51 -8.83 0.76 -0.15
N ILE A 52 -7.59 1.03 -0.49
CA ILE A 52 -6.41 0.36 0.04
C ILE A 52 -5.88 1.17 1.21
N ASP A 53 -6.05 0.62 2.40
CA ASP A 53 -5.55 1.13 3.67
C ASP A 53 -4.69 0.08 4.38
N LYS A 54 -4.18 0.37 5.58
CA LYS A 54 -3.41 -0.62 6.36
C LYS A 54 -4.23 -1.90 6.66
N PRO A 55 -5.50 -1.81 7.11
CA PRO A 55 -6.37 -2.99 7.25
C PRO A 55 -6.43 -3.90 6.05
N PHE A 56 -6.47 -3.35 4.84
CA PHE A 56 -6.47 -4.14 3.60
C PHE A 56 -5.32 -5.17 3.56
N PHE A 57 -4.13 -4.82 4.07
CA PHE A 57 -2.97 -5.70 4.11
C PHE A 57 -2.94 -6.62 5.34
N TYR A 58 -3.10 -6.08 6.56
CA TYR A 58 -2.93 -6.90 7.76
C TYR A 58 -4.12 -7.83 8.05
N ASN A 59 -5.29 -7.62 7.42
CA ASN A 59 -6.38 -8.58 7.49
C ASN A 59 -5.99 -9.91 6.82
N GLN A 60 -5.09 -9.88 5.84
CA GLN A 60 -4.52 -11.06 5.20
C GLN A 60 -3.21 -11.51 5.87
N TYR A 61 -2.43 -10.57 6.41
CA TYR A 61 -1.14 -10.82 7.08
C TYR A 61 -1.09 -10.19 8.47
N SER A 62 -1.72 -10.84 9.44
CA SER A 62 -1.90 -10.28 10.80
C SER A 62 -0.60 -9.94 11.52
N ASN A 63 0.50 -10.62 11.19
CA ASN A 63 1.85 -10.36 11.68
C ASN A 63 2.40 -8.98 11.27
N HIS A 64 1.82 -8.31 10.26
CA HIS A 64 2.24 -6.97 9.82
C HIS A 64 1.52 -5.83 10.55
N LYS A 65 0.50 -6.12 11.36
CA LYS A 65 -0.33 -5.09 12.01
C LYS A 65 0.51 -4.13 12.87
N GLU A 66 1.41 -4.67 13.70
CA GLU A 66 2.26 -3.85 14.58
C GLU A 66 3.32 -3.05 13.82
N LEU A 67 3.84 -3.61 12.71
CA LEU A 67 4.81 -2.94 11.87
C LEU A 67 4.16 -1.78 11.11
N LEU A 68 3.05 -2.05 10.42
CA LEU A 68 2.28 -1.05 9.68
C LEU A 68 1.71 0.06 10.59
N ALA A 69 1.43 -0.22 11.86
CA ALA A 69 1.01 0.79 12.82
C ALA A 69 2.05 1.93 13.00
N LYS A 70 3.33 1.66 12.70
CA LYS A 70 4.45 2.62 12.82
C LYS A 70 4.82 3.30 11.50
N MET A 71 4.16 2.95 10.40
CA MET A 71 4.55 3.37 9.04
C MET A 71 3.49 4.23 8.36
N THR A 72 3.87 4.91 7.30
CA THR A 72 2.95 5.64 6.40
C THR A 72 3.16 5.18 4.97
N LEU A 73 2.10 5.18 4.18
CA LEU A 73 2.20 4.87 2.75
C LEU A 73 3.03 5.96 2.07
N LYS A 74 4.09 5.55 1.37
CA LYS A 74 4.97 6.45 0.61
C LYS A 74 4.71 6.38 -0.88
N VAL A 75 4.46 5.19 -1.40
CA VAL A 75 4.28 4.93 -2.83
C VAL A 75 3.10 4.01 -3.05
N ALA A 76 2.25 4.35 -4.03
CA ALA A 76 1.27 3.47 -4.64
C ALA A 76 1.40 3.61 -6.16
N GLN A 77 1.90 2.58 -6.84
CA GLN A 77 2.25 2.66 -8.26
C GLN A 77 1.97 1.36 -9.01
N VAL A 78 1.68 1.46 -10.30
CA VAL A 78 1.62 0.26 -11.17
C VAL A 78 3.04 -0.26 -11.35
N ASN A 79 3.24 -1.55 -11.07
CA ASN A 79 4.49 -2.23 -11.38
C ASN A 79 4.46 -2.68 -12.85
N GLN A 80 5.42 -2.18 -13.63
CA GLN A 80 5.57 -2.48 -15.06
C GLN A 80 6.75 -3.41 -15.33
N LEU A 81 7.40 -3.94 -14.29
CA LEU A 81 8.47 -4.91 -14.48
C LEU A 81 7.87 -6.21 -15.00
N ASP A 82 8.41 -6.69 -16.11
CA ASP A 82 8.17 -8.05 -16.60
C ASP A 82 8.70 -9.00 -15.51
N ASP A 83 7.79 -9.62 -14.76
CA ASP A 83 8.17 -10.77 -13.95
C ASP A 83 8.67 -11.83 -14.93
N TYR A 84 9.94 -12.25 -14.81
CA TYR A 84 10.57 -13.31 -15.61
C TYR A 84 9.81 -14.67 -15.53
N HIS A 85 8.73 -14.74 -14.74
CA HIS A 85 7.89 -15.90 -14.49
C HIS A 85 6.39 -15.68 -14.74
N SER A 86 5.94 -14.51 -15.23
CA SER A 86 4.54 -14.35 -15.66
C SER A 86 4.42 -14.62 -17.16
N ASP A 87 4.18 -15.88 -17.51
CA ASP A 87 3.88 -16.30 -18.90
C ASP A 87 2.57 -15.69 -19.45
N SER A 88 1.87 -14.85 -18.69
CA SER A 88 0.68 -14.17 -19.16
C SER A 88 0.58 -12.70 -18.73
N ASN A 89 0.25 -11.85 -19.70
CA ASN A 89 -0.09 -10.43 -19.54
C ASN A 89 -1.48 -10.22 -18.91
N ASP A 90 -1.91 -11.15 -18.05
CA ASP A 90 -3.32 -11.29 -17.66
C ASP A 90 -3.63 -10.66 -16.30
N ASP A 91 -2.66 -9.98 -15.69
CA ASP A 91 -2.86 -9.27 -14.44
C ASP A 91 -2.33 -7.82 -14.46
N VAL A 92 -2.86 -7.05 -13.51
CA VAL A 92 -2.35 -5.74 -13.14
C VAL A 92 -1.63 -5.90 -11.81
N GLN A 93 -0.38 -5.46 -11.75
CA GLN A 93 0.40 -5.43 -10.51
C GLN A 93 0.50 -3.99 -9.98
N ILE A 94 0.19 -3.79 -8.70
CA ILE A 94 0.28 -2.50 -8.02
C ILE A 94 1.11 -2.67 -6.76
N GLU A 95 2.18 -1.89 -6.66
CA GLU A 95 3.06 -1.85 -5.50
C GLU A 95 2.62 -0.78 -4.50
N PHE A 96 2.67 -1.13 -3.22
CA PHE A 96 2.48 -0.25 -2.09
C PHE A 96 3.68 -0.32 -1.17
N HIS A 97 4.35 0.82 -0.97
CA HIS A 97 5.54 0.92 -0.14
C HIS A 97 5.20 1.71 1.11
N TYR A 98 5.43 1.12 2.27
CA TYR A 98 5.28 1.73 3.57
C TYR A 98 6.65 1.97 4.18
N SER A 99 6.83 3.11 4.84
CA SER A 99 8.00 3.35 5.66
C SER A 99 7.66 4.12 6.93
N ASP A 100 8.48 3.94 7.96
CA ASP A 100 8.43 4.81 9.13
C ASP A 100 8.98 6.21 8.79
N SER A 101 8.85 7.14 9.73
CA SER A 101 9.26 8.53 9.50
C SER A 101 10.77 8.73 9.37
N ASP A 102 11.60 7.81 9.88
CA ASP A 102 13.05 7.86 9.73
C ASP A 102 13.55 7.06 8.51
N GLU A 103 12.64 6.41 7.77
CA GLU A 103 12.98 5.56 6.63
C GLU A 103 13.99 4.46 7.01
N LYS A 104 13.85 3.91 8.22
CA LYS A 104 14.66 2.80 8.75
C LYS A 104 13.91 1.47 8.65
N LEU A 105 12.59 1.52 8.69
CA LEU A 105 11.72 0.37 8.54
C LEU A 105 10.92 0.54 7.25
N TRP A 106 10.84 -0.53 6.47
CA TRP A 106 10.20 -0.55 5.16
C TRP A 106 9.36 -1.81 5.03
N ASP A 107 8.26 -1.70 4.30
CA ASP A 107 7.44 -2.86 3.96
C ASP A 107 6.85 -2.67 2.57
N ARG A 108 6.82 -3.75 1.77
CA ARG A 108 6.35 -3.73 0.37
C ARG A 108 5.25 -4.76 0.17
N PHE A 109 4.12 -4.30 -0.33
CA PHE A 109 3.01 -5.14 -0.77
C PHE A 109 2.81 -5.03 -2.27
N VAL A 110 2.51 -6.15 -2.90
CA VAL A 110 2.10 -6.21 -4.32
C VAL A 110 0.68 -6.76 -4.37
N LEU A 111 -0.23 -5.94 -4.89
CA LEU A 111 -1.59 -6.34 -5.24
C LEU A 111 -1.60 -6.77 -6.71
N ARG A 112 -1.93 -8.03 -6.97
CA ARG A 112 -2.12 -8.56 -8.32
C ARG A 112 -3.60 -8.76 -8.58
N ILE A 113 -4.11 -8.23 -9.68
CA ILE A 113 -5.53 -8.26 -10.06
C ILE A 113 -5.64 -8.91 -11.44
N GLN A 114 -6.29 -10.08 -11.50
CA GLN A 114 -6.51 -10.83 -12.72
C GLN A 114 -7.65 -10.22 -13.56
N GLU A 115 -7.75 -10.60 -14.84
CA GLU A 115 -8.80 -10.10 -15.76
C GLU A 115 -10.24 -10.24 -15.25
N ASN A 116 -10.51 -11.28 -14.44
CA ASN A 116 -11.82 -11.55 -13.85
C ASN A 116 -12.09 -10.74 -12.56
N GLY A 117 -11.15 -9.91 -12.11
CA GLY A 117 -11.24 -9.14 -10.87
C GLY A 117 -10.83 -9.88 -9.60
N VAL A 118 -10.51 -11.18 -9.70
CA VAL A 118 -9.88 -11.92 -8.59
C VAL A 118 -8.52 -11.31 -8.32
N TYR A 119 -8.17 -11.14 -7.05
CA TYR A 119 -6.92 -10.53 -6.66
C TYR A 119 -6.22 -11.34 -5.57
N ASN A 120 -4.90 -11.17 -5.52
CA ASN A 120 -4.07 -11.66 -4.44
C ASN A 120 -3.09 -10.58 -4.01
N ILE A 121 -2.80 -10.55 -2.72
CA ILE A 121 -1.74 -9.73 -2.13
C ILE A 121 -0.54 -10.63 -1.92
N SER A 122 0.65 -10.11 -2.15
CA SER A 122 1.91 -10.68 -1.70
C SER A 122 2.71 -9.63 -0.93
N ASN A 123 3.52 -10.08 0.01
CA ASN A 123 4.38 -9.23 0.82
C ASN A 123 5.85 -9.62 0.62
N PHE A 124 6.73 -8.63 0.52
CA PHE A 124 8.17 -8.81 0.46
C PHE A 124 8.82 -8.00 1.58
N VAL A 125 9.25 -8.69 2.64
CA VAL A 125 10.07 -8.10 3.69
C VAL A 125 11.51 -8.03 3.19
N TYR A 126 12.11 -6.85 3.24
CA TYR A 126 13.55 -6.64 3.00
C TYR A 126 14.31 -6.52 4.33
#